data_AF-A0A920DRP9-F1
#
_entry.id   AF-A0A920DRP9-F1
#
_cell.length_a   1.000
_cell.length_b   1.000
_cell.length_c   1.000
_cell.angle_alpha   90.00
_cell.angle_beta   90.00
_cell.angle_gamma   90.00
#
_symmetry.space_group_name_H-M   'P 1'
#
loop_
_entity.id
_entity.type
_entity.pdbx_description
1 polymer ?
#
loop_
_entity_poly.entity_id
_entity_poly.type
_entity_poly.pdbx_seq_one_letter_code
_entity_poly.pdbx_strand_id
1 'polypeptide(L)'
;MLLHTFDQDPSDPQGFIWTEVYENSEALIFHLNNADLGAYLEEVSPLLDVFTVELYGAVSDEAVAALRATGTPQRTTPMCSAIFGTSPLKGTTRVWCSR
;
A
#
# COMPACT_ATOMS: atom_id res chain seq x y z
N MET A 1 -11.26 7.47 1.14
CA MET A 1 -10.48 6.89 0.04
C MET A 1 -10.90 7.59 -1.25
N LEU A 2 -9.94 8.03 -2.07
CA LEU A 2 -10.13 8.81 -3.29
C LEU A 2 -9.88 7.99 -4.57
N LEU A 3 -9.01 6.99 -4.49
CA LEU A 3 -8.71 6.05 -5.57
C LEU A 3 -8.48 4.67 -4.97
N HIS A 4 -8.92 3.64 -5.69
CA HIS A 4 -8.73 2.25 -5.33
C HIS A 4 -8.78 1.40 -6.60
N THR A 5 -7.62 1.16 -7.20
CA THR A 5 -7.51 0.37 -8.42
C THR A 5 -6.66 -0.86 -8.17
N PHE A 6 -6.97 -1.92 -8.90
CA PHE A 6 -6.24 -3.18 -8.87
C PHE A 6 -5.91 -3.54 -10.31
N ASP A 7 -4.69 -3.19 -10.70
CA ASP A 7 -4.25 -3.23 -12.09
C ASP A 7 -3.21 -4.34 -12.27
N GLN A 8 -3.27 -5.06 -13.38
CA GLN A 8 -2.24 -6.03 -13.73
C GLN A 8 -0.95 -5.30 -14.09
N ASP A 9 0.19 -5.81 -13.62
CA ASP A 9 1.50 -5.30 -14.03
C ASP A 9 1.71 -5.57 -15.54
N PRO A 10 1.91 -4.55 -16.38
CA PRO A 10 2.08 -4.75 -17.82
C PRO A 10 3.36 -5.51 -18.18
N SER A 11 4.31 -5.61 -17.24
CA SER A 11 5.59 -6.32 -17.40
C SER A 11 5.60 -7.71 -16.74
N ASP A 12 4.59 -8.05 -15.93
CA ASP A 12 4.45 -9.32 -15.26
C ASP A 12 3.00 -9.81 -15.27
N PRO A 13 2.66 -10.81 -16.10
CA PRO A 13 1.29 -11.31 -16.22
C PRO A 13 0.68 -11.86 -14.92
N GLN A 14 1.50 -12.19 -13.91
CA GLN A 14 1.05 -12.64 -12.60
C GLN A 14 1.26 -11.58 -11.50
N GLY A 15 1.78 -10.41 -11.87
CA GLY A 15 1.96 -9.27 -10.99
C GLY A 15 0.71 -8.40 -10.99
N PHE A 16 0.34 -7.90 -9.81
CA PHE A 16 -0.71 -6.91 -9.65
C PHE A 16 -0.21 -5.74 -8.81
N ILE A 17 -0.73 -4.56 -9.11
CA ILE A 17 -0.48 -3.33 -8.39
C ILE A 17 -1.82 -2.87 -7.84
N TRP A 18 -1.90 -2.80 -6.52
CA TRP A 18 -3.04 -2.22 -5.83
C TRP A 18 -2.72 -0.76 -5.51
N THR A 19 -3.34 0.18 -6.22
CA THR A 19 -3.10 1.61 -6.02
C THR A 19 -4.23 2.21 -5.21
N GLU A 20 -3.89 2.81 -4.08
CA GLU A 20 -4.85 3.42 -3.18
C GLU A 20 -4.47 4.86 -2.89
N VAL A 21 -5.47 5.74 -2.91
CA VAL A 21 -5.31 7.14 -2.53
C VAL A 21 -6.22 7.47 -1.36
N TYR A 22 -5.67 8.08 -0.32
CA TYR A 22 -6.41 8.54 0.84
C TYR A 22 -6.42 10.05 0.93
N GLU A 23 -7.54 10.61 1.38
CA GLU A 23 -7.69 12.05 1.58
C GLU A 23 -6.71 12.59 2.61
N ASN A 24 -6.47 11.81 3.68
CA ASN A 24 -5.57 12.15 4.78
C ASN A 24 -5.17 10.86 5.54
N SER A 25 -4.35 11.02 6.58
CA SER A 25 -3.84 9.90 7.39
C SER A 25 -4.94 9.21 8.19
N GLU A 26 -5.94 9.96 8.66
CA GLU A 26 -7.11 9.40 9.37
C GLU A 26 -7.91 8.45 8.47
N ALA A 27 -8.06 8.79 7.18
CA ALA A 27 -8.74 7.93 6.21
C ALA A 27 -7.98 6.62 5.94
N LEU A 28 -6.63 6.66 5.96
CA LEU A 28 -5.80 5.46 5.87
C LEU A 28 -5.98 4.60 7.12
N ILE A 29 -5.89 5.18 8.33
CA ILE A 29 -6.08 4.45 9.58
C ILE A 29 -7.47 3.81 9.64
N PHE A 30 -8.51 4.54 9.23
CA PHE A 30 -9.87 4.00 9.15
C PHE A 30 -9.94 2.77 8.24
N HIS A 31 -9.30 2.82 7.07
CA HIS A 31 -9.26 1.69 6.14
C HIS A 31 -8.49 0.49 6.69
N LEU A 32 -7.33 0.71 7.33
CA LEU A 32 -6.54 -0.37 7.94
C LEU A 32 -7.30 -1.09 9.07
N ASN A 33 -8.26 -0.42 9.72
CA ASN A 33 -9.11 -1.01 10.76
C ASN A 33 -10.38 -1.69 10.20
N ASN A 34 -10.52 -1.81 8.88
CA ASN A 34 -11.65 -2.51 8.28
C ASN A 34 -11.51 -4.03 8.50
N ALA A 35 -12.46 -4.63 9.23
CA ALA A 35 -12.46 -6.07 9.49
C ALA A 35 -12.52 -6.92 8.21
N ASP A 36 -13.25 -6.45 7.20
CA ASP A 36 -13.38 -7.15 5.91
C ASP A 36 -12.06 -7.16 5.13
N LEU A 37 -11.25 -6.10 5.26
CA LEU A 37 -9.91 -6.06 4.67
C LEU A 37 -9.01 -7.12 5.32
N GLY A 38 -9.05 -7.22 6.65
CA GLY A 38 -8.28 -8.23 7.38
C GLY A 38 -8.61 -9.65 6.96
N ALA A 39 -9.92 -9.97 6.88
CA ALA A 39 -10.39 -11.27 6.43
C ALA A 39 -9.99 -11.56 4.97
N TYR A 40 -10.10 -10.58 4.08
CA TYR A 40 -9.67 -10.71 2.70
C TYR A 40 -8.17 -10.99 2.59
N LEU A 41 -7.33 -10.23 3.29
CA LEU A 41 -5.88 -10.44 3.28
C LEU A 41 -5.50 -11.81 3.84
N GLU A 42 -6.19 -12.31 4.86
CA GLU A 42 -5.98 -13.66 5.39
C GLU A 42 -6.30 -14.74 4.34
N GLU A 43 -7.41 -14.59 3.60
CA GLU A 43 -7.81 -15.53 2.55
C GLU A 43 -6.84 -15.53 1.36
N VAL A 44 -6.37 -14.36 0.92
CA VAL A 44 -5.51 -14.26 -0.27
C VAL A 44 -4.03 -14.45 0.03
N SER A 45 -3.56 -14.23 1.26
CA SER A 45 -2.13 -14.35 1.61
C SER A 45 -1.50 -15.69 1.20
N PRO A 46 -2.15 -16.87 1.36
CA PRO A 46 -1.60 -18.15 0.91
C PRO A 46 -1.43 -18.26 -0.62
N LEU A 47 -2.05 -17.38 -1.40
CA LEU A 47 -2.00 -17.34 -2.85
C LEU A 47 -0.92 -16.39 -3.39
N LEU A 48 -0.29 -15.61 -2.52
CA LEU A 48 0.68 -14.59 -2.88
C LEU A 48 2.10 -15.06 -2.56
N ASP A 49 2.99 -15.02 -3.56
CA ASP A 49 4.42 -15.22 -3.33
C ASP A 49 5.04 -14.06 -2.53
N VAL A 50 4.58 -12.84 -2.80
CA VAL A 50 5.05 -11.58 -2.20
C VAL A 50 3.89 -10.60 -2.09
N PHE A 51 3.77 -9.93 -0.94
CA PHE A 51 2.90 -8.78 -0.73
C PHE A 51 3.68 -7.67 -0.03
N THR A 52 3.85 -6.52 -0.69
CA THR A 52 4.59 -5.37 -0.15
C THR A 52 3.76 -4.10 -0.26
N VAL A 53 3.79 -3.26 0.78
CA VAL A 53 3.15 -1.94 0.78
C VAL A 53 4.20 -0.83 0.66
N GLU A 54 4.06 0.04 -0.33
CA GLU A 54 4.82 1.27 -0.48
C GLU A 54 3.95 2.45 -0.04
N LEU A 55 4.42 3.22 0.94
CA LEU A 55 3.70 4.37 1.49
C LEU A 55 4.37 5.68 1.07
N TYR A 56 3.59 6.56 0.45
CA TYR A 56 4.03 7.83 -0.11
C TYR A 56 3.22 9.02 0.44
N GLY A 57 3.90 10.16 0.60
CA GLY A 57 3.29 11.44 0.96
C GLY A 57 3.69 11.93 2.35
N ALA A 58 2.97 12.96 2.82
CA ALA A 58 3.05 13.42 4.20
C ALA A 58 2.08 12.60 5.04
N VAL A 59 2.57 11.50 5.60
CA VAL A 59 1.76 10.57 6.40
C VAL A 59 2.12 10.72 7.88
N SER A 60 1.13 10.73 8.76
CA SER A 60 1.36 10.85 10.19
C SER A 60 2.13 9.64 10.74
N ASP A 61 2.91 9.86 11.79
CA ASP A 61 3.63 8.77 12.48
C ASP A 61 2.67 7.70 13.00
N GLU A 62 1.46 8.10 13.41
CA GLU A 62 0.39 7.20 13.84
C GLU A 62 -0.08 6.29 12.70
N ALA A 63 -0.32 6.83 11.51
CA ALA A 63 -0.72 6.03 10.35
C ALA A 63 0.40 5.08 9.89
N VAL A 64 1.66 5.53 9.96
CA VAL A 64 2.82 4.64 9.73
C VAL A 64 2.84 3.52 10.76
N ALA A 65 2.66 3.83 12.06
CA ALA A 65 2.64 2.83 13.12
C ALA A 65 1.48 1.84 12.97
N ALA A 66 0.28 2.32 12.60
CA ALA A 66 -0.88 1.49 12.31
C ALA A 66 -0.60 0.52 11.15
N LEU A 67 0.00 1.00 10.05
CA LEU A 67 0.43 0.14 8.96
C LEU A 67 1.47 -0.90 9.42
N ARG A 68 2.44 -0.51 10.26
CA ARG A 68 3.43 -1.46 10.81
C ARG A 68 2.79 -2.53 11.68
N ALA A 69 1.76 -2.19 12.45
CA ALA A 69 1.06 -3.11 13.33
C ALA A 69 0.33 -4.22 12.57
N THR A 70 0.05 -4.04 11.27
CA THR A 70 -0.51 -5.10 10.42
C THR A 70 0.46 -6.26 10.17
N GLY A 71 1.76 -6.07 10.42
CA GLY A 71 2.80 -7.06 10.09
C GLY A 71 3.12 -7.17 8.59
N THR A 72 2.43 -6.40 7.74
CA THR A 72 2.66 -6.38 6.30
C THR A 72 4.04 -5.78 5.98
N PRO A 73 4.87 -6.43 5.15
CA PRO A 73 6.13 -5.86 4.68
C PRO A 73 5.91 -4.51 4.01
N GLN A 74 6.62 -3.48 4.46
CA GLN A 74 6.41 -2.11 3.99
C GLN A 74 7.71 -1.33 3.70
N ARG A 75 7.62 -0.44 2.72
CA ARG A 75 8.65 0.56 2.38
C ARG A 75 8.03 1.96 2.45
N THR A 76 8.51 2.79 3.37
CA THR A 76 8.06 4.19 3.48
C THR A 76 9.00 5.09 2.69
N THR A 77 8.46 5.92 1.80
CA THR A 77 9.24 6.90 1.04
C THR A 77 8.76 8.31 1.37
N PRO A 78 9.49 9.08 2.22
CA PRO A 78 9.08 10.42 2.61
C PRO A 78 9.14 11.40 1.44
N MET A 79 8.20 12.34 1.40
CA MET A 79 8.06 13.32 0.31
C MET A 79 9.01 14.51 0.49
N CYS A 80 10.33 14.27 0.41
CA CYS A 80 11.37 15.23 -0.03
C CYS A 80 12.76 14.55 -0.12
N SER A 81 12.93 13.65 -1.08
CA SER A 81 14.21 13.46 -1.77
C SER A 81 13.89 12.88 -3.13
N ALA A 82 14.11 13.70 -4.16
CA ALA A 82 13.80 13.41 -5.54
C ALA A 82 14.37 12.06 -5.98
N ILE A 83 13.54 11.05 -6.23
CA ILE A 83 13.90 9.90 -7.06
C ILE A 83 12.66 9.43 -7.82
N PHE A 84 12.45 9.96 -9.04
CA PHE A 84 11.99 9.13 -10.14
C PHE A 84 13.19 8.24 -10.50
N GLY A 85 13.14 6.96 -10.11
CA GLY A 85 14.23 6.02 -10.31
C GLY A 85 13.68 4.60 -10.33
N THR A 86 13.89 3.95 -11.47
CA THR A 86 13.47 2.61 -11.83
C THR A 86 13.95 1.56 -10.82
N SER A 87 13.05 0.74 -10.26
CA SER A 87 13.42 -0.48 -9.53
C SER A 87 12.46 -1.62 -9.90
N PRO A 88 12.92 -2.86 -10.10
CA PRO A 88 12.13 -3.95 -10.68
C PRO A 88 11.37 -4.78 -9.62
N LEU A 89 10.10 -5.13 -9.92
CA LEU A 89 9.33 -6.38 -9.62
C LEU A 89 9.26 -6.91 -8.16
N LYS A 90 8.18 -7.44 -7.55
CA LYS A 90 6.80 -7.84 -7.89
C LYS A 90 5.89 -7.60 -6.65
N GLY A 91 4.58 -7.41 -6.85
CA GLY A 91 3.55 -7.36 -5.80
C GLY A 91 3.64 -6.12 -4.90
N THR A 92 3.26 -4.97 -5.43
CA THR A 92 3.41 -3.68 -4.75
C THR A 92 2.08 -2.97 -4.62
N THR A 93 1.57 -2.85 -3.39
CA THR A 93 0.51 -1.91 -3.07
C THR A 93 1.12 -0.53 -2.94
N ARG A 94 0.72 0.43 -3.78
CA ARG A 94 1.16 1.82 -3.65
C ARG A 94 0.07 2.63 -2.97
N VAL A 95 0.34 3.02 -1.73
CA VAL A 95 -0.54 3.86 -0.93
C VAL A 95 -0.05 5.30 -1.01
N TRP A 96 -0.86 6.17 -1.58
CA TRP A 96 -0.61 7.61 -1.63
C TRP A 96 -1.59 8.34 -0.71
N CYS A 97 -1.06 9.11 0.25
CA CYS A 97 -1.89 10.03 1.01
C CYS A 97 -1.81 11.40 0.34
N SER A 98 -2.94 11.85 -0.24
CA SER A 98 -3.07 13.26 -0.62
C SER A 98 -3.20 14.12 0.64
N ARG A 99 -2.95 15.41 0.49
CA ARG A 99 -2.77 16.37 1.56
C ARG A 99 -4.08 16.78 2.23
#